data_AF-A0A5E6NU80-F1
#
_entry.id   AF-A0A5E6NU80-F1
#
_cell.length_a   1.000
_cell.length_b   1.000
_cell.length_c   1.000
_cell.angle_alpha   90.00
_cell.angle_beta   90.00
_cell.angle_gamma   90.00
#
_symmetry.space_group_name_H-M   'P 1'
#
loop_
_entity.id
_entity.type
_entity.pdbx_description
1 polymer ?
#
loop_
_entity_poly.entity_id
_entity_poly.type
_entity_poly.pdbx_seq_one_letter_code
_entity_poly.pdbx_strand_id
1 'polypeptide(L)'
;MGAYQATPRDKSSTGTPQIWGPDSSSKSKAGKSYVVFGKKDNTNAIELSDIAAGIGGFVIIGESVGDYSGCSVSNAGDVNGDGLDDLIVGAYDAKLSAGKSYVIFGKTDTGAIDLSKLGDKSKYTIDYLGDKNDNILTGTTKDEIFVAGAGNDTLTGNGGMDVLNAGTGDDTIIINASNIAALEKTGAGNRARVDGGGGILTPLNLRVAGLTLDLTKISDRRQTLKLLILQAQVTTP
;
A
#
# COMPACT_ATOMS: atom_id res chain seq x y z
N MET A 1 -43.04 0.74 27.52
CA MET A 1 -43.43 -0.07 26.33
C MET A 1 -43.72 0.89 25.19
N GLY A 2 -43.20 0.62 24.00
CA GLY A 2 -43.57 1.33 22.77
C GLY A 2 -42.38 1.91 22.01
N ALA A 3 -41.82 1.09 21.13
CA ALA A 3 -40.83 1.48 20.13
C ALA A 3 -41.45 2.36 19.03
N TYR A 4 -40.63 3.21 18.40
CA TYR A 4 -40.89 3.73 17.07
C TYR A 4 -39.68 3.45 16.18
N GLN A 5 -39.90 2.55 15.20
CA GLN A 5 -39.18 2.50 13.92
C GLN A 5 -39.96 3.33 12.91
N ALA A 6 -39.28 4.12 12.08
CA ALA A 6 -39.46 4.22 10.62
C ALA A 6 -38.55 5.34 10.02
N THR A 7 -38.02 5.04 8.83
CA THR A 7 -37.07 5.73 7.91
C THR A 7 -37.78 6.87 7.09
N PRO A 8 -37.32 7.48 5.94
CA PRO A 8 -36.09 7.39 5.08
C PRO A 8 -35.58 8.71 4.33
N ARG A 9 -34.48 8.59 3.53
CA ARG A 9 -33.94 9.40 2.36
C ARG A 9 -33.32 10.81 2.61
N ASP A 10 -32.31 11.34 1.87
CA ASP A 10 -32.01 11.34 0.40
C ASP A 10 -30.56 11.83 0.01
N LYS A 11 -30.09 11.39 -1.18
CA LYS A 11 -29.08 11.94 -2.15
C LYS A 11 -27.65 12.39 -1.76
N SER A 12 -26.64 11.84 -2.44
CA SER A 12 -26.06 12.45 -3.67
C SER A 12 -24.88 11.64 -4.25
N SER A 13 -24.67 11.84 -5.55
CA SER A 13 -23.81 11.13 -6.48
C SER A 13 -22.37 11.67 -6.54
N THR A 14 -21.37 10.84 -6.21
CA THR A 14 -20.01 10.86 -6.78
C THR A 14 -19.39 9.48 -6.54
N GLY A 15 -18.69 8.91 -7.52
CA GLY A 15 -18.18 7.53 -7.52
C GLY A 15 -17.06 7.23 -6.52
N THR A 16 -17.36 7.29 -5.23
CA THR A 16 -16.50 6.84 -4.13
C THR A 16 -17.08 5.57 -3.51
N PRO A 17 -16.24 4.62 -3.03
CA PRO A 17 -16.71 3.50 -2.21
C PRO A 17 -17.51 4.04 -1.02
N GLN A 18 -18.79 3.68 -0.93
CA GLN A 18 -19.66 4.08 0.17
C GLN A 18 -19.41 3.11 1.34
N ILE A 19 -18.87 3.63 2.46
CA ILE A 19 -18.55 2.86 3.65
C ILE A 19 -19.48 3.33 4.78
N TRP A 20 -20.33 2.41 5.27
CA TRP A 20 -21.30 2.69 6.33
C TRP A 20 -20.75 2.27 7.70
N GLY A 21 -21.09 3.04 8.75
CA GLY A 21 -20.62 2.87 10.13
C GLY A 21 -21.08 1.59 10.85
N PRO A 22 -20.70 1.41 12.14
CA PRO A 22 -20.66 0.11 12.80
C PRO A 22 -22.03 -0.57 12.95
N ASP A 23 -22.08 -1.85 12.56
CA ASP A 23 -23.21 -2.76 12.78
C ASP A 23 -23.39 -3.07 14.27
N SER A 24 -24.60 -2.81 14.76
CA SER A 24 -25.00 -2.91 16.16
C SER A 24 -25.39 -4.31 16.65
N SER A 25 -25.28 -5.38 15.84
CA SER A 25 -25.86 -6.69 16.19
C SER A 25 -24.94 -7.70 16.89
N SER A 26 -23.82 -7.28 17.48
CA SER A 26 -23.18 -8.02 18.59
C SER A 26 -22.48 -7.02 19.49
N LYS A 27 -22.54 -7.20 20.81
CA LYS A 27 -21.93 -6.28 21.80
C LYS A 27 -20.38 -6.24 21.76
N SER A 28 -19.74 -6.53 20.63
CA SER A 28 -18.34 -6.23 20.40
C SER A 28 -18.23 -4.81 19.87
N LYS A 29 -17.96 -3.85 20.76
CA LYS A 29 -17.51 -2.48 20.42
C LYS A 29 -16.15 -2.47 19.70
N ALA A 30 -15.69 -3.60 19.16
CA ALA A 30 -14.55 -3.65 18.26
C ALA A 30 -14.81 -2.87 16.97
N GLY A 31 -16.08 -2.84 16.54
CA GLY A 31 -16.51 -2.17 15.32
C GLY A 31 -16.31 -3.05 14.08
N LYS A 32 -17.14 -2.81 13.07
CA LYS A 32 -17.03 -3.41 11.73
C LYS A 32 -17.22 -2.31 10.71
N SER A 33 -16.42 -2.34 9.65
CA SER A 33 -16.62 -1.52 8.46
C SER A 33 -16.85 -2.42 7.27
N TYR A 34 -17.66 -1.97 6.31
CA TYR A 34 -17.96 -2.73 5.10
C TYR A 34 -17.48 -1.95 3.89
N VAL A 35 -16.70 -2.61 3.03
CA VAL A 35 -16.31 -2.08 1.73
C VAL A 35 -17.21 -2.72 0.69
N VAL A 36 -17.96 -1.89 -0.02
CA VAL A 36 -18.87 -2.34 -1.08
C VAL A 36 -18.25 -2.02 -2.43
N PHE A 37 -18.17 -3.01 -3.31
CA PHE A 37 -17.74 -2.80 -4.68
C PHE A 37 -18.85 -2.14 -5.49
N GLY A 38 -18.46 -1.16 -6.31
CA GLY A 38 -19.39 -0.48 -7.20
C GLY A 38 -20.09 -1.49 -8.12
N LYS A 39 -21.41 -1.36 -8.27
CA LYS A 39 -22.22 -2.13 -9.22
C LYS A 39 -22.72 -1.21 -10.32
N LYS A 40 -22.82 -1.74 -11.54
CA LYS A 40 -23.38 -1.00 -12.69
C LYS A 40 -24.86 -0.68 -12.48
N ASP A 41 -25.57 -1.59 -11.82
CA ASP A 41 -26.99 -1.47 -11.51
C ASP A 41 -27.17 -1.18 -10.01
N ASN A 42 -27.39 0.09 -9.67
CA ASN A 42 -27.58 0.60 -8.29
C ASN A 42 -29.06 0.66 -7.88
N THR A 43 -29.90 -0.24 -8.39
CA THR A 43 -31.36 -0.17 -8.19
C THR A 43 -31.85 -0.90 -6.94
N ASN A 44 -31.04 -1.83 -6.41
CA ASN A 44 -31.39 -2.60 -5.21
C ASN A 44 -30.59 -2.12 -4.00
N ALA A 45 -31.18 -2.23 -2.81
CA ALA A 45 -30.47 -1.99 -1.57
C ALA A 45 -29.29 -2.96 -1.44
N ILE A 46 -28.21 -2.50 -0.80
CA ILE A 46 -27.06 -3.34 -0.47
C ILE A 46 -27.30 -3.89 0.94
N GLU A 47 -27.42 -5.21 1.04
CA GLU A 47 -27.54 -5.89 2.32
C GLU A 47 -26.16 -6.16 2.91
N LEU A 48 -25.92 -5.71 4.15
CA LEU A 48 -24.63 -5.89 4.82
C LEU A 48 -24.34 -7.37 5.12
N SER A 49 -25.37 -8.20 5.24
CA SER A 49 -25.24 -9.66 5.35
C SER A 49 -24.61 -10.28 4.11
N ASP A 50 -24.90 -9.74 2.93
CA ASP A 50 -24.32 -10.21 1.67
C ASP A 50 -22.83 -9.86 1.60
N ILE A 51 -22.47 -8.64 2.01
CA ILE A 51 -21.06 -8.22 2.10
C ILE A 51 -20.31 -9.07 3.13
N ALA A 52 -20.92 -9.33 4.29
CA ALA A 52 -20.35 -10.22 5.31
C ALA A 52 -20.19 -11.67 4.81
N ALA A 53 -21.05 -12.12 3.89
CA ALA A 53 -20.94 -13.39 3.20
C ALA A 53 -19.97 -13.36 2.00
N GLY A 54 -19.28 -12.24 1.76
CA GLY A 54 -18.30 -12.07 0.69
C GLY A 54 -18.91 -11.84 -0.70
N ILE A 55 -20.12 -11.30 -0.77
CA ILE A 55 -20.82 -11.02 -2.02
C ILE A 55 -20.78 -9.51 -2.28
N GLY A 56 -20.06 -9.08 -3.33
CA GLY A 56 -20.05 -7.68 -3.77
C GLY A 56 -19.27 -6.72 -2.87
N GLY A 57 -18.35 -7.25 -2.06
CA GLY A 57 -17.50 -6.46 -1.17
C GLY A 57 -16.79 -7.32 -0.12
N PHE A 58 -16.24 -6.69 0.90
CA PHE A 58 -15.64 -7.37 2.05
C PHE A 58 -15.88 -6.62 3.36
N VAL A 59 -15.72 -7.32 4.48
CA VAL A 59 -15.83 -6.77 5.82
C VAL A 59 -14.45 -6.56 6.45
N ILE A 60 -14.31 -5.46 7.19
CA ILE A 60 -13.17 -5.15 8.06
C ILE A 60 -13.66 -5.33 9.50
N ILE A 61 -13.05 -6.26 10.22
CA ILE A 61 -13.39 -6.64 11.59
C ILE A 61 -12.40 -5.97 12.54
N GLY A 62 -12.92 -5.19 13.49
CA GLY A 62 -12.13 -4.49 14.50
C GLY A 62 -11.26 -5.41 15.35
N GLU A 63 -10.15 -4.86 15.84
CA GLU A 63 -9.12 -5.62 16.55
C GLU A 63 -9.59 -6.12 17.93
N SER A 64 -10.00 -5.21 18.82
CA SER A 64 -10.42 -5.56 20.19
C SER A 64 -11.74 -4.93 20.58
N VAL A 65 -12.49 -5.61 21.45
CA VAL A 65 -13.75 -5.08 21.98
C VAL A 65 -13.51 -3.76 22.70
N GLY A 66 -14.16 -2.70 22.24
CA GLY A 66 -14.05 -1.37 22.83
C GLY A 66 -13.27 -0.40 21.97
N ASP A 67 -12.60 -0.84 20.90
CA ASP A 67 -11.75 0.03 20.07
C ASP A 67 -12.54 1.03 19.20
N TYR A 68 -13.84 0.76 18.96
CA TYR A 68 -14.73 1.50 18.05
C TYR A 68 -14.12 1.74 16.66
N SER A 69 -13.50 0.70 16.09
CA SER A 69 -12.98 0.75 14.72
C SER A 69 -14.10 1.05 13.72
N GLY A 70 -13.81 1.89 12.72
CA GLY A 70 -14.80 2.31 11.73
C GLY A 70 -15.64 3.51 12.15
N CYS A 71 -15.33 4.17 13.27
CA CYS A 71 -15.98 5.44 13.66
C CYS A 71 -15.68 6.57 12.66
N SER A 72 -14.54 6.48 11.97
CA SER A 72 -14.06 7.42 10.97
C SER A 72 -13.34 6.64 9.89
N VAL A 73 -13.69 6.93 8.64
CA VAL A 73 -13.07 6.31 7.46
C VAL A 73 -12.82 7.39 6.42
N SER A 74 -11.66 7.34 5.77
CA SER A 74 -11.30 8.22 4.66
C SER A 74 -10.64 7.44 3.53
N ASN A 75 -10.73 7.95 2.31
CA ASN A 75 -9.88 7.53 1.19
C ASN A 75 -8.42 7.92 1.48
N ALA A 76 -7.47 7.07 1.10
CA ALA A 76 -6.02 7.29 1.26
C ALA A 76 -5.27 7.41 -0.08
N GLY A 77 -5.96 7.25 -1.21
CA GLY A 77 -5.41 6.99 -2.53
C GLY A 77 -4.76 5.61 -2.61
N ASP A 78 -4.15 5.28 -3.74
CA ASP A 78 -3.35 4.06 -3.92
C ASP A 78 -1.95 4.24 -3.29
N VAL A 79 -1.81 3.90 -2.01
CA VAL A 79 -0.54 4.07 -1.27
C VAL A 79 0.42 2.91 -1.54
N ASN A 80 -0.10 1.73 -1.85
CA ASN A 80 0.69 0.52 -2.09
C ASN A 80 1.04 0.29 -3.58
N GLY A 81 0.58 1.17 -4.46
CA GLY A 81 0.81 1.15 -5.91
C GLY A 81 0.23 -0.08 -6.60
N ASP A 82 -0.89 -0.63 -6.17
CA ASP A 82 -1.50 -1.78 -6.86
C ASP A 82 -2.59 -1.38 -7.87
N GLY A 83 -2.85 -0.07 -8.01
CA GLY A 83 -3.86 0.51 -8.88
C GLY A 83 -5.25 0.58 -8.25
N LEU A 84 -5.40 0.20 -6.97
CA LEU A 84 -6.65 0.30 -6.21
C LEU A 84 -6.52 1.36 -5.13
N ASP A 85 -7.58 2.14 -4.92
CA ASP A 85 -7.62 3.10 -3.82
C ASP A 85 -7.65 2.40 -2.46
N ASP A 86 -6.79 2.85 -1.56
CA ASP A 86 -6.70 2.38 -0.18
C ASP A 86 -7.56 3.23 0.76
N LEU A 87 -7.77 2.73 1.98
CA LEU A 87 -8.61 3.35 3.00
C LEU A 87 -7.82 3.58 4.28
N ILE A 88 -8.11 4.67 4.99
CA ILE A 88 -7.71 4.86 6.38
C ILE A 88 -8.93 4.65 7.28
N VAL A 89 -8.81 3.74 8.25
CA VAL A 89 -9.85 3.43 9.23
C VAL A 89 -9.34 3.76 10.63
N GLY A 90 -10.09 4.61 11.34
CA GLY A 90 -9.80 4.99 12.72
C GLY A 90 -10.47 4.08 13.74
N ALA A 91 -9.76 3.79 14.83
CA ALA A 91 -10.23 3.13 16.04
C ALA A 91 -9.84 3.98 17.25
N TYR A 92 -10.65 4.98 17.55
CA TYR A 92 -10.26 6.09 18.44
C TYR A 92 -10.06 5.68 19.90
N ASP A 93 -10.72 4.62 20.35
CA ASP A 93 -10.68 4.19 21.75
C ASP A 93 -9.71 3.02 21.97
N ALA A 94 -9.04 2.58 20.90
CA ALA A 94 -8.08 1.49 20.96
C ALA A 94 -6.92 1.80 21.94
N LYS A 95 -6.43 0.75 22.61
CA LYS A 95 -5.30 0.82 23.56
C LYS A 95 -5.49 1.92 24.62
N LEU A 96 -6.57 1.82 25.40
CA LEU A 96 -6.92 2.77 26.47
C LEU A 96 -7.02 4.22 25.96
N SER A 97 -7.76 4.42 24.86
CA SER A 97 -7.97 5.73 24.23
C SER A 97 -6.71 6.39 23.64
N ALA A 98 -5.60 5.66 23.49
CA ALA A 98 -4.46 6.13 22.70
C ALA A 98 -4.81 6.23 21.20
N GLY A 99 -5.76 5.42 20.75
CA GLY A 99 -6.21 5.33 19.37
C GLY A 99 -5.29 4.48 18.50
N LYS A 100 -5.87 3.86 17.47
CA LYS A 100 -5.16 3.22 16.37
C LYS A 100 -5.73 3.74 15.04
N SER A 101 -4.89 3.82 14.02
CA SER A 101 -5.28 4.08 12.64
C SER A 101 -4.73 2.97 11.77
N TYR A 102 -5.55 2.44 10.87
CA TYR A 102 -5.19 1.36 9.98
C TYR A 102 -5.27 1.85 8.54
N VAL A 103 -4.23 1.58 7.76
CA VAL A 103 -4.29 1.67 6.30
C VAL A 103 -4.72 0.31 5.79
N ILE A 104 -5.85 0.26 5.09
CA ILE A 104 -6.45 -0.93 4.53
C ILE A 104 -6.25 -0.87 3.03
N PHE A 105 -5.46 -1.80 2.50
CA PHE A 105 -5.22 -1.84 1.07
C PHE A 105 -6.48 -2.23 0.30
N GLY A 106 -6.72 -1.52 -0.79
CA GLY A 106 -7.72 -1.85 -1.78
C GLY A 106 -7.50 -3.26 -2.31
N LYS A 107 -8.58 -4.00 -2.53
CA LYS A 107 -8.51 -5.35 -3.09
C LYS A 107 -9.81 -5.73 -3.79
N THR A 108 -9.70 -6.64 -4.75
CA THR A 108 -10.85 -7.15 -5.52
C THR A 108 -11.41 -8.45 -4.98
N ASP A 109 -10.66 -9.19 -4.17
CA ASP A 109 -11.20 -10.36 -3.48
C ASP A 109 -12.13 -9.94 -2.34
N THR A 110 -13.00 -10.86 -1.93
CA THR A 110 -14.04 -10.58 -0.93
C THR A 110 -13.71 -11.12 0.46
N GLY A 111 -12.46 -11.58 0.66
CA GLY A 111 -12.01 -12.09 1.95
C GLY A 111 -12.08 -11.03 3.05
N ALA A 112 -12.56 -11.42 4.24
CA ALA A 112 -12.63 -10.54 5.39
C ALA A 112 -11.23 -10.12 5.86
N ILE A 113 -11.09 -8.86 6.25
CA ILE A 113 -9.90 -8.33 6.90
C ILE A 113 -10.15 -8.33 8.40
N ASP A 114 -9.31 -9.05 9.14
CA ASP A 114 -9.39 -9.15 10.60
C ASP A 114 -8.21 -8.40 11.21
N LEU A 115 -8.49 -7.24 11.80
CA LEU A 115 -7.44 -6.36 12.33
C LEU A 115 -6.71 -6.99 13.53
N SER A 116 -7.34 -7.96 14.21
CA SER A 116 -6.69 -8.71 15.30
C SER A 116 -5.49 -9.54 14.83
N LYS A 117 -5.38 -9.80 13.52
CA LYS A 117 -4.28 -10.56 12.92
C LYS A 117 -3.09 -9.70 12.48
N LEU A 118 -3.17 -8.37 12.59
CA LEU A 118 -2.10 -7.49 12.15
C LEU A 118 -0.86 -7.53 13.07
N GLY A 119 -1.02 -7.93 14.34
CA GLY A 119 0.04 -7.97 15.33
C GLY A 119 0.60 -6.59 15.69
N ASP A 120 1.27 -6.47 16.83
CA ASP A 120 1.81 -5.18 17.31
C ASP A 120 3.18 -4.81 16.69
N LYS A 121 3.68 -5.61 15.76
CA LYS A 121 4.99 -5.38 15.12
C LYS A 121 4.79 -4.91 13.70
N SER A 122 5.53 -3.88 13.30
CA SER A 122 5.66 -3.50 11.89
C SER A 122 6.06 -4.73 11.08
N LYS A 123 5.24 -5.10 10.11
CA LYS A 123 5.50 -6.24 9.21
C LYS A 123 6.81 -6.08 8.45
N TYR A 124 7.24 -4.83 8.26
CA TYR A 124 8.48 -4.46 7.59
C TYR A 124 9.20 -3.40 8.42
N THR A 125 10.50 -3.60 8.61
CA THR A 125 11.44 -2.60 9.12
C THR A 125 12.27 -2.07 7.96
N ILE A 126 12.84 -0.88 8.08
CA ILE A 126 13.89 -0.45 7.15
C ILE A 126 15.12 -1.30 7.46
N ASP A 127 15.56 -2.11 6.51
CA ASP A 127 16.72 -2.98 6.67
C ASP A 127 18.02 -2.18 6.53
N TYR A 128 18.02 -1.22 5.61
CA TYR A 128 19.16 -0.34 5.35
C TYR A 128 18.72 1.12 5.38
N LEU A 129 19.15 1.82 6.43
CA LEU A 129 18.92 3.25 6.60
C LEU A 129 20.26 3.98 6.48
N GLY A 130 20.36 4.87 5.49
CA GLY A 130 21.47 5.79 5.35
C GLY A 130 21.26 7.08 6.16
N ASP A 131 22.07 8.08 5.88
CA ASP A 131 22.06 9.37 6.56
C ASP A 131 22.06 10.55 5.58
N LYS A 132 22.90 11.55 5.84
CA LYS A 132 23.00 12.78 5.03
C LYS A 132 24.30 12.84 4.22
N ASN A 133 25.10 11.79 4.30
CA ASN A 133 26.38 11.66 3.64
C ASN A 133 26.28 10.54 2.61
N ASP A 134 27.19 10.52 1.65
CA ASP A 134 27.29 9.47 0.64
C ASP A 134 27.46 8.09 1.31
N ASN A 135 26.49 7.21 1.12
CA ASN A 135 26.43 5.88 1.71
C ASN A 135 26.57 4.79 0.65
N ILE A 136 27.11 3.64 1.07
CA ILE A 136 27.12 2.41 0.27
C ILE A 136 26.29 1.37 1.01
N LEU A 137 25.09 1.09 0.50
CA LEU A 137 24.13 0.17 1.08
C LEU A 137 24.04 -1.09 0.21
N THR A 138 24.40 -2.24 0.76
CA THR A 138 24.47 -3.50 0.01
C THR A 138 23.58 -4.57 0.65
N GLY A 139 22.54 -4.95 -0.08
CA GLY A 139 21.57 -5.99 0.26
C GLY A 139 22.04 -7.41 0.06
N THR A 140 21.11 -8.32 0.31
CA THR A 140 21.28 -9.76 0.16
C THR A 140 20.34 -10.28 -0.94
N THR A 141 19.88 -11.52 -0.82
CA THR A 141 18.90 -12.10 -1.75
C THR A 141 17.50 -12.14 -1.14
N LYS A 142 17.26 -11.41 -0.05
CA LYS A 142 16.00 -11.40 0.68
C LYS A 142 15.13 -10.26 0.11
N ASP A 143 13.97 -10.03 0.71
CA ASP A 143 13.18 -8.85 0.41
C ASP A 143 13.57 -7.77 1.41
N GLU A 144 14.24 -6.72 0.95
CA GLU A 144 14.77 -5.67 1.83
C GLU A 144 14.19 -4.28 1.53
N ILE A 145 14.23 -3.39 2.52
CA ILE A 145 13.86 -1.98 2.40
C ILE A 145 15.08 -1.10 2.63
N PHE A 146 15.40 -0.28 1.64
CA PHE A 146 16.47 0.71 1.67
C PHE A 146 15.88 2.12 1.68
N VAL A 147 16.42 2.96 2.55
CA VAL A 147 16.19 4.40 2.57
C VAL A 147 17.54 5.07 2.76
N ALA A 148 18.15 5.57 1.69
CA ALA A 148 19.53 6.08 1.75
C ALA A 148 19.61 7.51 2.31
N GLY A 149 18.68 8.39 1.94
CA GLY A 149 18.52 9.67 2.62
C GLY A 149 19.03 10.82 1.76
N ALA A 150 20.04 11.54 2.20
CA ALA A 150 20.66 12.61 1.41
C ALA A 150 22.14 12.30 1.17
N GLY A 151 22.68 12.82 0.07
CA GLY A 151 24.04 12.50 -0.37
C GLY A 151 24.01 11.78 -1.71
N ASN A 152 25.17 11.45 -2.25
CA ASN A 152 25.29 10.67 -3.48
C ASN A 152 25.48 9.20 -3.12
N ASP A 153 24.37 8.48 -2.98
CA ASP A 153 24.35 7.15 -2.41
C ASP A 153 24.53 6.06 -3.47
N THR A 154 25.06 4.91 -3.05
CA THR A 154 25.09 3.68 -3.87
C THR A 154 24.30 2.59 -3.18
N LEU A 155 23.19 2.19 -3.78
CA LEU A 155 22.32 1.13 -3.27
C LEU A 155 22.44 -0.11 -4.16
N THR A 156 22.71 -1.28 -3.58
CA THR A 156 22.80 -2.56 -4.29
C THR A 156 21.78 -3.54 -3.75
N GLY A 157 20.82 -3.97 -4.56
CA GLY A 157 19.74 -4.87 -4.13
C GLY A 157 20.17 -6.32 -3.93
N ASN A 158 21.00 -6.87 -4.83
CA ASN A 158 21.47 -8.27 -4.83
C ASN A 158 20.40 -9.39 -4.94
N GLY A 159 19.11 -9.06 -4.97
CA GLY A 159 18.03 -9.96 -5.38
C GLY A 159 16.77 -9.79 -4.53
N GLY A 160 15.71 -10.55 -4.82
CA GLY A 160 14.45 -10.45 -4.06
C GLY A 160 13.61 -9.21 -4.39
N MET A 161 12.50 -9.04 -3.65
CA MET A 161 11.54 -7.94 -3.83
C MET A 161 11.94 -6.72 -3.00
N ASP A 162 12.99 -6.02 -3.44
CA ASP A 162 13.51 -4.86 -2.73
C ASP A 162 12.69 -3.58 -2.94
N VAL A 163 12.59 -2.75 -1.91
CA VAL A 163 12.20 -1.35 -2.00
C VAL A 163 13.45 -0.50 -1.87
N LEU A 164 13.92 0.07 -2.97
CA LEU A 164 15.10 0.92 -3.04
C LEU A 164 14.67 2.38 -3.14
N ASN A 165 14.84 3.15 -2.06
CA ASN A 165 14.63 4.60 -2.06
C ASN A 165 15.96 5.31 -1.83
N ALA A 166 16.48 5.96 -2.88
CA ALA A 166 17.76 6.64 -2.79
C ALA A 166 17.66 8.01 -2.08
N GLY A 167 16.57 8.75 -2.29
CA GLY A 167 16.34 10.02 -1.59
C GLY A 167 16.83 11.24 -2.38
N THR A 168 17.66 12.10 -1.80
CA THR A 168 18.13 13.33 -2.47
C THR A 168 19.62 13.30 -2.74
N GLY A 169 20.01 13.43 -4.00
CA GLY A 169 21.39 13.55 -4.45
C GLY A 169 21.60 12.74 -5.73
N ASP A 170 22.83 12.68 -6.20
CA ASP A 170 23.16 11.96 -7.44
C ASP A 170 23.44 10.48 -7.11
N ASP A 171 22.36 9.72 -7.02
CA ASP A 171 22.40 8.35 -6.55
C ASP A 171 22.65 7.32 -7.66
N THR A 172 23.26 6.19 -7.27
CA THR A 172 23.45 5.00 -8.09
C THR A 172 22.70 3.83 -7.48
N ILE A 173 21.79 3.22 -8.26
CA ILE A 173 21.08 2.00 -7.85
C ILE A 173 21.55 0.85 -8.73
N ILE A 174 21.97 -0.25 -8.10
CA ILE A 174 22.51 -1.45 -8.73
C ILE A 174 21.55 -2.62 -8.47
N ILE A 175 20.99 -3.18 -9.53
CA ILE A 175 20.04 -4.30 -9.48
C ILE A 175 20.47 -5.45 -10.40
N ASN A 176 20.06 -6.67 -10.06
CA ASN A 176 20.37 -7.88 -10.82
C ASN A 176 19.11 -8.54 -11.44
N ALA A 177 19.29 -9.69 -12.11
CA ALA A 177 18.21 -10.44 -12.76
C ALA A 177 17.03 -10.73 -11.82
N SER A 178 17.31 -11.07 -10.56
CA SER A 178 16.29 -11.41 -9.57
C SER A 178 15.45 -10.19 -9.19
N ASN A 179 16.10 -9.05 -8.98
CA ASN A 179 15.39 -7.78 -8.76
C ASN A 179 14.52 -7.38 -9.97
N ILE A 180 15.03 -7.56 -11.20
CA ILE A 180 14.28 -7.25 -12.42
C ILE A 180 13.02 -8.13 -12.51
N ALA A 181 13.17 -9.44 -12.30
CA ALA A 181 12.03 -10.35 -12.30
C ALA A 181 10.98 -9.96 -11.23
N ALA A 182 11.43 -9.46 -10.08
CA ALA A 182 10.56 -8.92 -9.04
C ALA A 182 9.86 -7.61 -9.47
N LEU A 183 10.56 -6.69 -10.14
CA LEU A 183 9.99 -5.44 -10.66
C LEU A 183 8.95 -5.67 -11.76
N GLU A 184 9.15 -6.68 -12.62
CA GLU A 184 8.21 -7.06 -13.69
C GLU A 184 6.94 -7.76 -13.16
N LYS A 185 6.94 -8.24 -11.92
CA LYS A 185 5.79 -8.97 -11.36
C LYS A 185 4.62 -8.02 -11.10
N THR A 186 3.51 -8.18 -11.80
CA THR A 186 2.29 -7.40 -11.54
C THR A 186 1.34 -8.14 -10.58
N GLY A 187 0.61 -7.40 -9.73
CA GLY A 187 -0.43 -7.93 -8.86
C GLY A 187 -0.19 -7.75 -7.35
N ALA A 188 -1.20 -8.10 -6.56
CA ALA A 188 -1.22 -7.90 -5.12
C ALA A 188 -0.02 -8.55 -4.42
N GLY A 189 0.63 -7.79 -3.52
CA GLY A 189 1.75 -8.27 -2.70
C GLY A 189 3.15 -8.09 -3.30
N ASN A 190 3.29 -7.70 -4.57
CA ASN A 190 4.59 -7.27 -5.08
C ASN A 190 4.92 -5.84 -4.59
N ARG A 191 6.03 -5.72 -3.85
CA ARG A 191 6.54 -4.43 -3.36
C ARG A 191 7.83 -3.98 -4.03
N ALA A 192 8.37 -4.75 -4.98
CA ALA A 192 9.61 -4.40 -5.64
C ALA A 192 9.51 -3.01 -6.28
N ARG A 193 10.41 -2.10 -5.89
CA ARG A 193 10.39 -0.69 -6.23
C ARG A 193 11.81 -0.15 -6.32
N VAL A 194 12.07 0.64 -7.34
CA VAL A 194 13.29 1.43 -7.48
C VAL A 194 12.86 2.88 -7.63
N ASP A 195 13.21 3.69 -6.64
CA ASP A 195 12.93 5.10 -6.58
C ASP A 195 14.25 5.86 -6.45
N GLY A 196 14.56 6.68 -7.45
CA GLY A 196 15.70 7.59 -7.42
C GLY A 196 15.48 8.80 -6.51
N GLY A 197 14.30 8.90 -5.90
CA GLY A 197 13.95 9.91 -4.91
C GLY A 197 13.49 11.25 -5.51
N GLY A 198 13.28 12.22 -4.61
CA GLY A 198 12.62 13.49 -4.91
C GLY A 198 13.60 14.66 -5.02
N GLY A 199 13.94 15.06 -6.23
CA GLY A 199 14.75 16.24 -6.52
C GLY A 199 14.53 16.70 -7.96
N ILE A 200 14.50 18.02 -8.21
CA ILE A 200 14.15 18.55 -9.54
C ILE A 200 15.24 18.24 -10.60
N LEU A 201 16.43 17.74 -10.20
CA LEU A 201 17.57 17.56 -11.11
C LEU A 201 18.53 16.40 -10.75
N THR A 202 18.08 15.32 -10.09
CA THR A 202 18.97 14.19 -9.79
C THR A 202 18.85 13.10 -10.87
N PRO A 203 19.87 12.87 -11.71
CA PRO A 203 19.86 11.77 -12.66
C PRO A 203 19.93 10.44 -11.88
N LEU A 204 18.85 9.66 -11.93
CA LEU A 204 18.88 8.28 -11.43
C LEU A 204 19.83 7.44 -12.28
N ASN A 205 20.98 7.05 -11.72
CA ASN A 205 21.91 6.13 -12.38
C ASN A 205 21.53 4.69 -12.05
N LEU A 206 20.71 4.08 -12.91
CA LEU A 206 20.35 2.67 -12.79
C LEU A 206 21.37 1.79 -13.52
N ARG A 207 22.13 0.98 -12.76
CA ARG A 207 23.08 0.01 -13.31
C ARG A 207 22.50 -1.40 -13.22
N VAL A 208 22.48 -2.07 -14.37
CA VAL A 208 22.06 -3.46 -14.49
C VAL A 208 23.30 -4.30 -14.81
N ALA A 209 23.53 -5.38 -14.08
CA ALA A 209 24.72 -6.23 -14.23
C ALA A 209 24.70 -7.07 -15.53
N GLY A 210 24.86 -6.42 -16.69
CA GLY A 210 24.95 -7.07 -18.00
C GLY A 210 23.64 -7.62 -18.55
N LEU A 211 22.50 -7.10 -18.10
CA LEU A 211 21.15 -7.53 -18.52
C LEU A 211 20.35 -6.35 -19.08
N THR A 212 19.34 -6.66 -19.89
CA THR A 212 18.41 -5.66 -20.42
C THR A 212 17.25 -5.46 -19.43
N LEU A 213 17.02 -4.22 -19.02
CA LEU A 213 15.81 -3.82 -18.29
C LEU A 213 14.73 -3.43 -19.30
N ASP A 214 13.70 -4.26 -19.42
CA ASP A 214 12.57 -3.97 -20.29
C ASP A 214 11.52 -3.14 -19.54
N LEU A 215 11.57 -1.83 -19.71
CA LEU A 215 10.63 -0.90 -19.07
C LEU A 215 9.18 -1.10 -19.54
N THR A 216 8.93 -1.77 -20.67
CA THR A 216 7.55 -2.04 -21.12
C THR A 216 6.84 -3.07 -20.25
N LYS A 217 7.60 -3.88 -19.50
CA LYS A 217 7.10 -4.87 -18.56
C LYS A 217 6.96 -4.33 -17.14
N ILE A 218 7.48 -3.13 -16.88
CA ILE A 218 7.39 -2.47 -15.58
C ILE A 218 6.24 -1.49 -15.66
N SER A 219 5.19 -1.77 -14.88
CA SER A 219 4.03 -0.86 -14.80
C SER A 219 4.48 0.47 -14.19
N ASP A 220 4.19 1.59 -14.86
CA ASP A 220 4.40 2.93 -14.30
C ASP A 220 3.32 3.22 -13.27
N ARG A 221 3.63 2.91 -12.01
CA ARG A 221 2.69 3.02 -10.89
C ARG A 221 2.69 4.40 -10.23
N ARG A 222 3.53 5.33 -10.69
CA ARG A 222 3.52 6.75 -10.28
C ARG A 222 3.93 7.59 -11.49
N GLN A 223 3.01 8.40 -12.02
CA GLN A 223 3.10 9.20 -13.26
C GLN A 223 4.27 10.22 -13.37
N THR A 224 5.45 9.97 -12.81
CA THR A 224 6.57 10.91 -12.71
C THR A 224 7.90 10.37 -13.22
N LEU A 225 7.96 9.18 -13.84
CA LEU A 225 9.24 8.66 -14.33
C LEU A 225 9.65 9.29 -15.67
N LYS A 226 10.40 10.41 -15.62
CA LYS A 226 11.16 10.92 -16.78
C LYS A 226 12.60 10.41 -16.69
N LEU A 227 12.85 9.19 -17.16
CA LEU A 227 14.17 8.56 -17.11
C LEU A 227 15.02 8.95 -18.34
N LEU A 228 16.14 9.64 -18.11
CA LEU A 228 17.21 9.81 -19.11
C LEU A 228 18.25 8.71 -18.88
N ILE A 229 18.16 7.60 -19.60
CA ILE A 229 19.16 6.51 -19.55
C ILE A 229 20.44 7.01 -20.23
N LEU A 230 21.51 7.24 -19.46
CA LEU A 230 22.85 7.35 -20.03
C LEU A 230 23.41 5.93 -20.28
N GLN A 231 23.92 5.72 -21.49
CA GLN A 231 24.25 4.41 -22.06
C GLN A 231 25.18 3.56 -21.17
N ALA A 232 24.83 2.28 -21.01
CA ALA A 232 25.74 1.27 -20.51
C ALA A 232 26.92 1.10 -21.48
N GLN A 233 28.11 1.52 -21.06
CA GLN A 233 29.36 1.15 -21.72
C GLN A 233 29.59 -0.35 -21.45
N VAL A 234 29.37 -1.16 -22.49
CA VAL A 234 29.86 -2.54 -22.53
C VAL A 234 31.37 -2.46 -22.68
N THR A 235 32.11 -2.68 -21.60
CA THR A 235 33.53 -3.02 -21.69
C THR A 235 33.66 -4.54 -21.61
N THR A 236 33.87 -5.17 -22.76
CA THR A 236 34.54 -6.48 -22.82
C THR A 236 36.01 -6.25 -23.20
N PRO A 237 36.95 -7.03 -22.63
CA PRO A 237 38.38 -6.94 -22.94
C PRO A 237 38.71 -7.29 -24.40
#